data_AF-A0A1X2Z8B5-F1
#
_entry.id   AF-A0A1X2Z8B5-F1
#
_cell.length_a   1.000
_cell.length_b   1.000
_cell.length_c   1.000
_cell.angle_alpha   90.00
_cell.angle_beta   90.00
_cell.angle_gamma   90.00
#
_symmetry.space_group_name_H-M   'P 1'
#
loop_
_entity.id
_entity.type
_entity.pdbx_description
1 polymer ?
#
loop_
_entity_poly.entity_id
_entity_poly.type
_entity_poly.pdbx_seq_one_letter_code
_entity_poly.pdbx_strand_id
1 'polypeptide(L)'
;MLFCITLGDWLGKGHDIKEDFLYDCNRPAAEIAAAYGMSREKYGVRFDGFKKDDPFAVWTSYGESGMSPEARGALERAGLLDGTGEPWRMRDRADLVMRFIALSMPAGFTYEPVVVPSLNGLLRADIGYGLFEGASC
;
A
#
# COMPACT_ATOMS: atom_id res chain seq x y z
N MET A 1 7.56 -10.85 -12.17
CA MET A 1 6.53 -9.98 -12.77
C MET A 1 6.51 -8.70 -11.98
N LEU A 2 6.64 -7.55 -12.65
CA LEU A 2 6.54 -6.27 -11.96
C LEU A 2 5.08 -5.98 -11.58
N PHE A 3 4.82 -5.78 -10.30
CA PHE A 3 3.54 -5.45 -9.71
C PHE A 3 3.63 -4.10 -8.99
N CYS A 4 2.58 -3.29 -9.10
CA CYS A 4 2.50 -1.99 -8.43
C CYS A 4 1.36 -1.97 -7.43
N ILE A 5 1.63 -1.47 -6.23
CA ILE A 5 0.61 -1.00 -5.29
C ILE A 5 0.74 0.51 -5.19
N THR A 6 -0.35 1.21 -5.45
CA THR A 6 -0.44 2.64 -5.17
C THR A 6 -1.16 2.85 -3.85
N LEU A 7 -0.52 3.53 -2.90
CA LEU A 7 -1.15 3.97 -1.66
C LEU A 7 -1.57 5.42 -1.79
N GLY A 8 -2.80 5.75 -1.38
CA GLY A 8 -3.37 7.09 -1.44
C GLY A 8 -4.51 7.20 -2.46
N ASP A 9 -4.70 8.40 -2.99
CA ASP A 9 -5.84 8.77 -3.83
C ASP A 9 -5.70 8.30 -5.28
N TRP A 10 -5.70 6.98 -5.48
CA TRP A 10 -5.54 6.40 -6.82
C TRP A 10 -6.59 6.90 -7.83
N LEU A 11 -7.83 7.09 -7.40
CA LEU A 11 -8.93 7.56 -8.26
C LEU A 11 -8.88 9.07 -8.54
N GLY A 12 -8.01 9.83 -7.88
CA GLY A 12 -7.90 11.29 -8.05
C GLY A 12 -9.17 12.05 -7.65
N LYS A 13 -9.91 11.55 -6.65
CA LYS A 13 -11.20 12.14 -6.24
C LYS A 13 -11.10 12.99 -4.96
N GLY A 14 -9.94 13.00 -4.32
CA GLY A 14 -9.60 13.78 -3.14
C GLY A 14 -8.46 14.74 -3.44
N HIS A 15 -7.31 14.54 -2.80
CA HIS A 15 -6.17 15.47 -2.87
C HIS A 15 -5.15 15.12 -3.96
N ASP A 16 -5.37 14.04 -4.73
CA ASP A 16 -4.42 13.48 -5.72
C ASP A 16 -3.03 13.16 -5.14
N ILE A 17 -2.96 12.97 -3.81
CA ILE A 17 -1.75 12.53 -3.13
C ILE A 17 -1.73 11.01 -3.15
N LYS A 18 -0.73 10.45 -3.84
CA LYS A 18 -0.50 9.01 -3.94
C LYS A 18 0.98 8.71 -4.15
N GLU A 19 1.37 7.51 -3.77
CA GLU A 19 2.74 7.02 -3.95
C GLU A 19 2.70 5.57 -4.46
N ASP A 20 3.51 5.30 -5.48
CA ASP A 20 3.61 4.00 -6.13
C ASP A 20 4.73 3.16 -5.52
N PHE A 21 4.41 1.91 -5.19
CA PHE A 21 5.35 0.92 -4.65
C PHE A 21 5.43 -0.28 -5.59
N LEU A 22 6.63 -0.49 -6.13
CA LEU A 22 6.90 -1.57 -7.09
C LEU A 22 7.47 -2.80 -6.39
N TYR A 23 7.07 -3.96 -6.90
CA TYR A 23 7.47 -5.29 -6.43
C TYR A 23 7.75 -6.21 -7.61
N ASP A 24 8.77 -7.06 -7.52
CA ASP A 24 8.93 -8.19 -8.41
C ASP A 24 8.32 -9.44 -7.75
N CYS A 25 7.27 -9.98 -8.37
CA CYS A 25 6.49 -11.10 -7.85
C CYS A 25 6.61 -12.31 -8.79
N ASN A 26 6.65 -13.52 -8.23
CA ASN A 26 6.67 -14.76 -9.03
C ASN A 26 5.28 -15.26 -9.47
N ARG A 27 4.23 -14.45 -9.29
CA ARG A 27 2.83 -14.77 -9.61
C ARG A 27 2.16 -13.68 -10.43
N PRO A 28 1.14 -14.00 -11.25
CA PRO A 28 0.42 -13.02 -12.05
C PRO A 28 -0.44 -12.07 -11.20
N ALA A 29 -0.69 -10.85 -11.69
CA ALA A 29 -1.40 -9.81 -10.95
C ALA A 29 -2.84 -10.23 -10.56
N ALA A 30 -3.50 -11.06 -11.38
CA ALA A 30 -4.83 -11.59 -11.07
C ALA A 30 -4.83 -12.49 -9.83
N GLU A 31 -3.80 -13.31 -9.63
CA GLU A 31 -3.66 -14.15 -8.43
C GLU A 31 -3.41 -13.29 -7.18
N ILE A 32 -2.58 -12.26 -7.30
CA ILE A 32 -2.29 -11.30 -6.22
C ILE A 32 -3.57 -10.55 -5.80
N ALA A 33 -4.35 -10.06 -6.77
CA ALA A 33 -5.62 -9.39 -6.50
C ALA A 33 -6.66 -10.34 -5.87
N ALA A 34 -6.73 -11.58 -6.33
CA ALA A 34 -7.60 -12.59 -5.73
C ALA A 34 -7.19 -12.88 -4.27
N ALA A 35 -5.90 -13.01 -3.99
CA ALA A 35 -5.39 -13.24 -2.65
C ALA A 35 -5.69 -12.08 -1.69
N TYR A 36 -5.62 -10.82 -2.14
CA TYR A 36 -6.11 -9.68 -1.36
C TYR A 36 -7.57 -9.86 -0.93
N GLY A 37 -8.44 -10.24 -1.88
CA GLY A 37 -9.86 -10.50 -1.61
C GLY A 37 -10.06 -11.62 -0.58
N MET A 38 -9.32 -12.73 -0.71
CA MET A 38 -9.39 -13.85 0.22
C MET A 38 -8.86 -13.49 1.61
N SER A 39 -7.77 -12.73 1.71
CA SER A 39 -7.24 -12.26 3.00
C SER A 39 -8.24 -11.34 3.68
N ARG A 40 -8.86 -10.41 2.93
CA ARG A 40 -9.92 -9.54 3.46
C ARG A 40 -11.08 -10.34 4.04
N GLU A 41 -11.57 -11.35 3.31
CA GLU A 41 -12.67 -12.20 3.79
C GLU A 41 -12.28 -13.01 5.03
N LYS A 42 -11.08 -13.61 5.02
CA LYS A 42 -10.60 -14.48 6.10
C LYS A 42 -10.31 -13.74 7.40
N TYR A 43 -9.71 -12.56 7.32
CA TYR A 43 -9.24 -11.81 8.50
C TYR A 43 -10.16 -10.64 8.88
N GLY A 44 -11.13 -10.30 8.02
CA GLY A 44 -12.08 -9.21 8.24
C GLY A 44 -11.49 -7.81 8.06
N VAL A 45 -10.19 -7.67 7.80
CA VAL A 45 -9.49 -6.39 7.66
C VAL A 45 -9.40 -5.97 6.20
N ARG A 46 -9.53 -4.66 5.95
CA ARG A 46 -9.38 -4.09 4.61
C ARG A 46 -8.52 -2.84 4.60
N PHE A 47 -7.78 -2.67 3.50
CA PHE A 47 -6.96 -1.50 3.21
C PHE A 47 -7.55 -0.65 2.07
N ASP A 48 -8.77 -0.99 1.63
CA ASP A 48 -9.48 -0.31 0.55
C ASP A 48 -10.72 0.45 1.06
N GLY A 49 -11.09 1.51 0.36
CA GLY A 49 -12.37 2.21 0.52
C GLY A 49 -12.46 3.22 1.67
N PHE A 50 -13.40 4.16 1.52
CA PHE A 50 -13.54 5.34 2.39
C PHE A 50 -14.72 5.18 3.37
N LYS A 51 -14.76 4.07 4.12
CA LYS A 51 -15.78 3.87 5.16
C LYS A 51 -15.21 4.27 6.51
N LYS A 52 -15.37 5.55 6.84
CA LYS A 52 -14.81 6.19 8.05
C LYS A 52 -15.19 5.49 9.36
N ASP A 53 -16.35 4.83 9.41
CA ASP A 53 -16.88 4.21 10.62
C ASP A 53 -16.71 2.68 10.66
N ASP A 54 -15.94 2.10 9.72
CA ASP A 54 -15.64 0.67 9.72
C ASP A 54 -14.41 0.40 10.59
N PRO A 55 -14.56 -0.21 11.77
CA PRO A 55 -13.43 -0.47 12.66
C PRO A 55 -12.49 -1.55 12.13
N PHE A 56 -12.75 -2.16 10.97
CA PHE A 56 -11.80 -3.08 10.33
C PHE A 56 -11.16 -2.51 9.06
N ALA A 57 -11.49 -1.27 8.71
CA ALA A 57 -10.85 -0.55 7.63
C ALA A 57 -9.63 0.24 8.16
N VAL A 58 -8.51 0.10 7.46
CA VAL A 58 -7.21 0.67 7.86
C VAL A 58 -6.87 1.87 6.98
N TRP A 59 -6.42 2.96 7.61
CA TRP A 59 -6.01 4.21 6.94
C TRP A 59 -7.08 4.77 5.99
N THR A 60 -8.29 4.98 6.51
CA THR A 60 -9.43 5.45 5.71
C THR A 60 -9.51 6.97 5.58
N SER A 61 -8.64 7.70 6.29
CA SER A 61 -8.61 9.16 6.28
C SER A 61 -7.20 9.73 6.06
N TYR A 62 -7.13 10.93 5.46
CA TYR A 62 -5.86 11.62 5.24
C TYR A 62 -5.22 12.04 6.56
N GLY A 63 -3.90 11.89 6.66
CA GLY A 63 -3.15 12.18 7.88
C GLY A 63 -3.29 11.12 8.97
N GLU A 64 -4.10 10.08 8.75
CA GLU A 64 -4.20 8.93 9.63
C GLU A 64 -2.93 8.10 9.52
N SER A 65 -2.21 7.99 10.64
CA SER A 65 -1.08 7.08 10.78
C SER A 65 -1.45 5.77 11.44
N GLY A 66 -2.57 5.76 12.17
CA GLY A 66 -3.03 4.66 12.98
C GLY A 66 -4.09 3.79 12.33
N MET A 67 -4.53 2.81 13.10
CA MET A 67 -5.70 1.98 12.81
C MET A 67 -6.46 1.76 14.11
N SER A 68 -7.73 1.38 14.00
CA SER A 68 -8.55 1.00 15.15
C SER A 68 -7.94 -0.18 15.93
N PRO A 69 -8.28 -0.33 17.23
CA PRO A 69 -7.90 -1.50 18.01
C PRO A 69 -8.35 -2.83 17.42
N GLU A 70 -9.52 -2.86 16.77
CA GLU A 70 -10.10 -4.04 16.15
C GLU A 70 -9.29 -4.49 14.93
N ALA A 71 -8.98 -3.57 14.01
CA ALA A 71 -8.14 -3.85 12.86
C ALA A 71 -6.73 -4.27 13.29
N ARG A 72 -6.16 -3.55 14.27
CA ARG A 72 -4.86 -3.90 14.84
C ARG A 72 -4.84 -5.31 15.42
N GLY A 73 -5.80 -5.63 16.28
CA GLY A 73 -5.90 -6.96 16.89
C GLY A 73 -6.10 -8.07 15.87
N ALA A 74 -6.79 -7.80 14.75
CA ALA A 74 -6.92 -8.75 13.66
C ALA A 74 -5.59 -8.99 12.92
N LEU A 75 -4.82 -7.94 12.64
CA LEU A 75 -3.48 -8.04 12.03
C LEU A 75 -2.45 -8.69 12.97
N GLU A 76 -2.52 -8.44 14.28
CA GLU A 76 -1.72 -9.12 15.30
C GLU A 76 -2.03 -10.62 15.36
N ARG A 77 -3.33 -11.00 15.37
CA ARG A 77 -3.74 -12.41 15.30
C ARG A 77 -3.32 -13.10 14.00
N ALA A 78 -3.20 -12.33 12.92
CA ALA A 78 -2.68 -12.83 11.65
C ALA A 78 -1.15 -12.95 11.62
N GLY A 79 -0.44 -12.54 12.68
CA GLY A 79 1.01 -12.57 12.78
C GLY A 79 1.72 -11.48 11.98
N LEU A 80 1.01 -10.43 11.56
CA LEU A 80 1.57 -9.34 10.75
C LEU A 80 2.13 -8.19 11.59
N LEU A 81 1.67 -8.07 12.82
CA LEU A 81 2.11 -7.06 13.78
C LEU A 81 2.56 -7.76 15.05
N ASP A 82 3.64 -7.27 15.65
CA ASP A 82 4.22 -7.79 16.90
C ASP A 82 3.82 -6.96 18.13
N GLY A 83 2.91 -6.00 17.96
CA GLY A 83 2.43 -5.12 19.02
C GLY A 83 3.38 -3.95 19.36
N THR A 84 4.54 -3.82 18.72
CA THR A 84 5.62 -2.92 19.21
C THR A 84 5.82 -1.58 18.50
N GLY A 85 5.03 -1.19 17.48
CA GLY A 85 5.32 0.13 16.88
C GLY A 85 4.28 0.77 15.97
N GLU A 86 4.11 2.07 16.22
CA GLU A 86 3.91 3.12 15.23
C GLU A 86 4.86 4.28 15.61
N PRO A 87 5.46 5.01 14.64
CA PRO A 87 4.93 5.25 13.30
C PRO A 87 5.67 4.53 12.15
N TRP A 88 4.88 3.93 11.25
CA TRP A 88 5.33 3.30 10.01
C TRP A 88 5.60 4.34 8.91
N ARG A 89 6.74 4.25 8.24
CA ARG A 89 6.98 4.97 6.97
C ARG A 89 6.02 4.44 5.91
N MET A 90 5.72 5.23 4.86
CA MET A 90 4.83 4.78 3.78
C MET A 90 5.26 3.45 3.15
N ARG A 91 6.58 3.23 3.02
CA ARG A 91 7.14 1.95 2.56
C ARG A 91 6.74 0.77 3.45
N ASP A 92 6.77 0.94 4.77
CA ASP A 92 6.41 -0.12 5.72
C ASP A 92 4.91 -0.41 5.65
N ARG A 93 4.10 0.61 5.35
CA ARG A 93 2.65 0.44 5.10
C ARG A 93 2.39 -0.38 3.84
N ALA A 94 3.12 -0.10 2.76
CA ALA A 94 3.02 -0.90 1.53
C ALA A 94 3.48 -2.34 1.76
N ASP A 95 4.53 -2.55 2.55
CA ASP A 95 5.00 -3.89 2.91
C ASP A 95 3.98 -4.64 3.79
N LEU A 96 3.31 -3.96 4.74
CA LEU A 96 2.21 -4.54 5.49
C LEU A 96 1.08 -5.04 4.58
N VAL A 97 0.70 -4.27 3.56
CA VAL A 97 -0.31 -4.70 2.57
C VAL A 97 0.17 -5.92 1.78
N MET A 98 1.44 -5.97 1.36
CA MET A 98 1.97 -7.14 0.65
C MET A 98 2.04 -8.39 1.53
N ARG A 99 2.46 -8.26 2.79
CA ARG A 99 2.45 -9.38 3.75
C ARG A 99 1.03 -9.85 4.02
N PHE A 100 0.06 -8.94 4.08
CA PHE A 100 -1.35 -9.28 4.20
C PHE A 100 -1.83 -10.11 3.01
N ILE A 101 -1.54 -9.68 1.78
CA ILE A 101 -1.84 -10.47 0.57
C ILE A 101 -1.18 -11.86 0.62
N ALA A 102 0.06 -11.93 1.09
CA ALA A 102 0.82 -13.18 1.17
C ALA A 102 0.16 -14.23 2.07
N LEU A 103 -0.66 -13.85 3.06
CA LEU A 103 -1.38 -14.78 3.94
C LEU A 103 -2.34 -15.72 3.21
N SER A 104 -2.79 -15.31 2.02
CA SER A 104 -3.70 -16.08 1.18
C SER A 104 -3.08 -16.55 -0.13
N MET A 105 -1.78 -16.37 -0.29
CA MET A 105 -1.05 -16.85 -1.46
C MET A 105 -0.66 -18.33 -1.30
N PRO A 106 -0.54 -19.08 -2.41
CA PRO A 106 -0.08 -20.47 -2.37
C PRO A 106 1.37 -20.59 -1.90
N ALA A 107 1.74 -21.78 -1.44
CA ALA A 107 3.12 -22.09 -1.08
C ALA A 107 4.10 -21.77 -2.22
N GLY A 108 5.25 -21.22 -1.86
CA GLY A 108 6.28 -20.77 -2.81
C GLY A 108 6.00 -19.42 -3.46
N PHE A 109 4.99 -18.66 -3.02
CA PHE A 109 4.87 -17.25 -3.39
C PHE A 109 6.07 -16.45 -2.86
N THR A 110 6.66 -15.65 -3.73
CA THR A 110 7.74 -14.72 -3.39
C THR A 110 7.47 -13.36 -4.00
N TYR A 111 7.87 -12.32 -3.28
CA TYR A 111 7.87 -10.94 -3.76
C TYR A 111 9.07 -10.20 -3.17
N GLU A 112 9.63 -9.27 -3.93
CA GLU A 112 10.73 -8.41 -3.48
C GLU A 112 10.46 -6.94 -3.82
N PRO A 113 10.79 -6.00 -2.91
CA PRO A 113 10.75 -4.57 -3.22
C PRO A 113 11.61 -4.22 -4.42
N VAL A 114 11.05 -3.50 -5.40
CA VAL A 114 11.84 -2.90 -6.47
C VAL A 114 12.06 -1.44 -6.14
N VAL A 115 13.33 -1.06 -5.98
CA VAL A 115 13.74 0.35 -5.87
C VAL A 115 14.18 0.80 -7.26
N VAL A 116 13.37 1.62 -7.90
CA VAL A 116 13.71 2.17 -9.22
C VAL A 116 14.51 3.45 -9.01
N PRO A 117 15.77 3.53 -9.46
CA PRO A 117 16.52 4.77 -9.42
C PRO A 117 15.87 5.79 -10.37
N SER A 118 15.61 7.00 -9.88
CA SER A 118 15.13 8.08 -10.74
C SER A 118 16.31 8.81 -11.38
N LEU A 119 16.20 9.08 -12.68
CA LEU A 119 17.21 9.87 -13.40
C LEU A 119 17.42 11.24 -12.73
N ASN A 120 16.34 11.90 -12.30
CA ASN A 120 16.39 13.17 -11.58
C ASN A 120 17.15 13.06 -10.26
N GLY A 121 16.95 11.97 -9.50
CA GLY A 121 17.66 11.73 -8.24
C GLY A 121 19.15 11.44 -8.43
N LEU A 122 19.49 10.65 -9.47
CA LEU A 122 20.88 10.35 -9.81
C LEU A 122 21.64 11.59 -10.29
N LEU A 123 21.01 12.40 -11.14
CA LEU A 123 21.62 13.61 -11.70
C LEU A 123 21.50 14.83 -10.77
N ARG A 124 20.65 14.75 -9.74
CA ARG A 124 20.24 15.90 -8.91
C ARG A 124 19.77 17.08 -9.78
N ALA A 125 18.89 16.80 -10.74
CA ALA A 125 18.44 17.77 -11.73
C ALA A 125 16.92 17.75 -11.90
N ASP A 126 16.33 18.94 -12.05
CA ASP A 126 14.89 19.12 -12.31
C ASP A 126 14.62 19.01 -13.82
N ILE A 127 14.65 17.78 -14.34
CA ILE A 127 14.40 17.51 -15.76
C ILE A 127 12.97 17.95 -16.11
N GLY A 128 12.86 18.92 -17.03
CA GLY A 128 11.56 19.40 -17.51
C GLY A 128 10.85 20.37 -16.56
N TYR A 129 11.54 21.03 -15.62
CA TYR A 129 10.95 21.98 -14.66
C TYR A 129 10.01 23.02 -15.30
N GLY A 130 10.32 23.50 -16.51
CA GLY A 130 9.49 24.48 -17.24
C GLY A 130 8.49 23.88 -18.23
N LEU A 131 8.25 22.57 -18.22
CA LEU A 131 7.49 21.88 -19.28
C LEU A 131 5.97 22.04 -19.15
N PHE A 132 5.48 22.30 -17.94
CA PHE A 132 4.06 22.55 -17.69
C PHE A 132 3.88 24.04 -17.40
N GLU A 133 3.08 24.72 -18.22
CA GLU A 133 2.58 26.05 -17.89
C GLU A 133 1.80 25.92 -16.57
N GLY A 134 2.27 26.62 -15.53
CA GLY A 134 1.55 26.66 -14.27
C GLY A 134 0.14 27.15 -14.54
N ALA A 135 -0.87 26.35 -14.18
CA ALA A 135 -2.24 26.84 -14.07
C ALA A 135 -2.19 28.05 -13.13
N SER A 136 -2.22 29.23 -13.75
CA SER A 136 -2.31 30.48 -13.03
C SER A 136 -3.76 30.59 -12.56
N CYS A 137 -3.91 30.60 -11.23
CA CYS A 137 -5.10 30.91 -10.43
C CYS A 137 -6.10 29.78 -10.18
#